data_AF-A0A382L135-F1
#
_entry.id   AF-A0A382L135-F1
#
_cell.length_a   1.000
_cell.length_b   1.000
_cell.length_c   1.000
_cell.angle_alpha   90.00
_cell.angle_beta   90.00
_cell.angle_gamma   90.00
#
_symmetry.space_group_name_H-M   'P 1'
#
loop_
_entity.id
_entity.type
_entity.pdbx_description
1 polymer ?
#
loop_
_entity_poly.entity_id
_entity_poly.type
_entity_poly.pdbx_seq_one_letter_code
_entity_poly.pdbx_strand_id
1 'polypeptide(L)' 'MSGMDRADLPSIDTANAAGHPVKGHPMPGEPPYTRGIHSDMYKSRLWTMRQYAGFSSASETNKR' A
#
# COMPACT_ATOMS: atom_id res chain seq x y z
N MET A 1 15.74 -10.89 4.39
CA MET A 1 14.32 -11.19 4.73
C MET A 1 14.04 -10.62 6.10
N SER A 2 12.83 -10.12 6.38
CA SER A 2 12.48 -9.34 7.59
C SER A 2 12.71 -10.02 8.96
N GLY A 3 13.24 -11.26 9.01
CA GLY A 3 13.46 -12.01 10.25
C GLY A 3 12.17 -12.49 10.94
N MET A 4 11.02 -12.33 10.28
CA MET A 4 9.72 -12.70 10.81
C MET A 4 9.44 -14.16 10.44
N ASP A 5 9.12 -14.98 11.44
CA ASP A 5 8.72 -16.37 11.24
C ASP A 5 7.47 -16.42 10.36
N ARG A 6 7.56 -17.11 9.22
CA ARG A 6 6.46 -17.28 8.28
C ARG A 6 5.88 -18.67 8.49
N ALA A 7 4.69 -18.74 9.05
CA ALA A 7 3.91 -19.98 9.04
C ALA A 7 3.36 -20.21 7.62
N ASP A 8 3.41 -21.45 7.14
CA ASP A 8 2.89 -21.82 5.81
C ASP A 8 1.36 -21.82 5.75
N LEU A 9 0.69 -21.85 6.91
CA LEU A 9 -0.76 -21.91 7.05
C LEU A 9 -1.30 -20.57 7.55
N PRO A 10 -2.13 -19.85 6.77
CA PRO A 10 -2.77 -18.61 7.22
C PRO A 10 -3.92 -18.94 8.17
N SER A 11 -3.67 -18.90 9.48
CA SER A 11 -4.68 -19.06 10.54
C SER A 11 -4.92 -17.76 11.31
N ILE A 12 -6.04 -17.67 12.03
CA ILE A 12 -6.31 -16.52 12.91
C ILE A 12 -5.22 -16.32 13.96
N ASP A 13 -4.66 -17.42 14.48
CA ASP A 13 -3.58 -17.38 15.48
C ASP A 13 -2.30 -16.81 14.88
N THR A 14 -1.98 -17.14 13.63
CA THR A 14 -0.82 -16.55 12.93
C THR A 14 -1.02 -15.06 12.65
N ALA A 15 -2.25 -14.63 12.34
CA ALA A 15 -2.57 -13.21 12.17
C ALA A 15 -2.45 -12.44 13.50
N ASN A 16 -2.93 -13.02 14.60
CA ASN A 16 -2.80 -12.45 15.94
C ASN A 16 -1.34 -12.38 16.38
N ALA A 17 -0.54 -13.42 16.13
CA ALA A 17 0.90 -13.45 16.42
C ALA A 17 1.68 -12.40 15.61
N ALA A 18 1.24 -12.09 14.38
CA ALA A 18 1.78 -11.00 13.56
C ALA A 18 1.32 -9.60 14.01
N GLY A 19 0.50 -9.50 15.06
CA GLY A 19 0.03 -8.23 15.63
C GLY A 19 -1.19 -7.64 14.93
N HIS A 20 -1.92 -8.41 14.12
CA HIS A 20 -3.19 -7.95 13.57
C HIS A 20 -4.28 -7.88 14.66
N PRO A 21 -5.11 -6.82 14.66
CA PRO A 21 -6.18 -6.68 15.63
C PRO A 21 -7.29 -7.72 15.37
N VAL A 22 -7.75 -8.39 16.42
CA VAL A 22 -8.82 -9.42 16.38
C VAL A 22 -10.12 -8.86 15.77
N LYS A 23 -10.44 -7.58 16.04
CA LYS A 23 -11.63 -6.90 15.51
C LYS A 23 -11.44 -6.34 14.09
N GLY A 24 -10.25 -6.49 13.50
CA GLY A 24 -9.89 -5.90 12.22
C GLY A 24 -9.47 -4.43 12.31
N HIS A 25 -9.03 -3.89 11.18
CA HIS A 25 -8.58 -2.50 11.06
C HIS A 25 -9.77 -1.54 10.79
N PRO A 26 -9.66 -0.26 11.20
CA PRO A 26 -10.64 0.79 10.90
C PRO A 26 -10.93 0.94 9.41
N MET A 27 -12.05 1.58 9.06
CA MET A 27 -12.43 1.76 7.66
C MET A 27 -11.41 2.65 6.91
N PRO A 28 -11.28 2.49 5.58
CA PRO A 28 -10.44 3.39 4.79
C PRO A 28 -10.86 4.86 5.00
N GLY A 29 -9.89 5.76 5.09
CA GLY A 29 -10.12 7.16 5.43
C GLY A 29 -10.17 7.48 6.93
N GLU A 30 -10.04 6.50 7.81
CA GLU A 30 -9.98 6.69 9.26
C GLU A 30 -8.57 6.40 9.82
N PRO A 31 -8.11 7.13 10.85
CA PRO A 31 -6.83 6.84 11.48
C PRO A 31 -6.82 5.42 12.09
N PRO A 32 -5.70 4.68 12.01
CA PRO A 32 -4.37 5.08 11.54
C PRO A 32 -4.15 4.85 10.03
N TYR A 33 -5.23 4.84 9.23
CA TYR A 33 -5.21 4.74 7.76
C TYR A 33 -4.59 3.45 7.22
N THR A 34 -4.59 2.37 8.00
CA THR A 34 -4.03 1.07 7.60
C THR A 34 -4.68 0.52 6.32
N ARG A 35 -5.96 0.83 6.08
CA ARG A 35 -6.71 0.40 4.88
C ARG A 35 -6.69 1.43 3.73
N GLY A 36 -5.99 2.55 3.91
CA GLY A 36 -5.93 3.65 2.96
C GLY A 36 -6.36 4.99 3.57
N ILE A 37 -5.83 6.08 3.01
CA ILE A 37 -6.05 7.46 3.46
C ILE A 37 -7.37 8.08 2.99
N HIS A 38 -7.98 7.52 1.95
CA HIS A 38 -9.23 8.02 1.37
C HIS A 38 -10.33 6.97 1.57
N SER A 39 -11.57 7.41 1.80
CA SER A 39 -12.73 6.51 2.02
C SER A 39 -12.97 5.54 0.85
N ASP A 40 -12.95 6.06 -0.38
CA ASP A 40 -13.27 5.29 -1.58
C ASP A 40 -12.03 4.76 -2.33
N MET A 41 -10.82 5.20 -1.92
CA MET A 41 -9.55 4.85 -2.55
C MET A 41 -9.64 4.85 -4.09
N TYR A 42 -9.24 3.74 -4.72
CA TYR A 42 -9.20 3.60 -6.17
C TYR A 42 -10.55 3.37 -6.84
N LYS A 43 -11.65 3.30 -6.07
CA LYS A 43 -13.00 3.28 -6.64
C LYS A 43 -13.40 4.66 -7.19
N SER A 44 -12.92 5.73 -6.55
CA SER A 44 -13.19 7.11 -6.99
C SER A 44 -12.08 7.67 -7.86
N ARG A 45 -10.80 7.41 -7.51
CA ARG A 45 -9.65 7.91 -8.24
C ARG A 45 -8.49 6.93 -8.21
N LEU A 46 -8.03 6.50 -9.39
CA LEU A 46 -6.84 5.67 -9.54
C LEU A 46 -5.57 6.38 -9.04
N TRP A 47 -4.56 5.60 -8.68
CA TRP A 47 -3.24 6.15 -8.37
C TRP A 47 -2.67 6.84 -9.61
N THR A 48 -1.82 7.85 -9.38
CA THR A 48 -1.16 8.54 -10.50
C THR A 48 -0.11 7.61 -11.09
N MET A 49 -0.30 7.20 -12.35
CA MET A 49 0.74 6.52 -13.12
C MET A 49 1.84 7.52 -13.47
N ARG A 50 2.94 7.49 -12.72
CA ARG A 50 4.10 8.37 -12.96
C ARG A 50 5.19 7.60 -13.68
N GLN A 51 5.30 7.84 -14.98
CA GLN A 51 6.46 7.39 -15.76
C GLN A 51 7.65 8.29 -15.42
N TYR A 52 8.79 7.69 -15.11
CA TYR A 52 10.05 8.43 -15.01
C TYR A 52 10.53 8.78 -16.43
N ALA A 53 10.69 10.06 -16.72
CA ALA A 53 11.26 10.59 -17.94
C ALA A 53 12.46 11.50 -17.59
N GLY A 54 13.56 11.35 -18.33
CA GLY A 54 14.77 12.14 -18.15
C GLY A 54 15.86 11.73 -19.13
N PHE A 55 16.31 12.68 -19.94
CA PHE A 55 17.54 12.63 -20.73
C PHE A 55 18.41 13.83 -20.33
N SER A 56 19.71 13.80 -20.65
CA SER A 56 20.68 14.82 -20.20
C SER A 56 20.35 16.26 -20.64
N SER A 57 19.45 16.47 -21.61
CA SER A 57 18.93 17.78 -21.98
C SER A 57 17.43 17.94 -21.70
N ALA A 58 17.01 19.17 -21.35
CA ALA A 58 15.60 19.51 -21.15
C ALA A 58 14.75 19.30 -22.41
N SER A 59 15.34 19.53 -23.60
CA SER A 59 14.67 19.36 -24.89
C SER A 59 14.32 17.91 -25.18
N GLU A 60 15.23 16.98 -24.89
CA GLU A 60 15.00 15.53 -25.07
C GLU A 60 14.02 14.96 -24.04
N THR A 61 14.06 15.47 -22.81
CA THR A 61 13.11 15.07 -21.76
C THR A 61 11.67 15.47 -22.11
N ASN A 62 11.46 16.66 -22.68
CA ASN A 62 10.13 17.17 -23.04
C ASN A 62 9.52 16.52 -24.30
N LYS A 63 10.32 15.85 -25.14
CA LYS A 63 9.83 15.16 -26.34
C LYS A 63 9.22 13.78 -26.05
N ARG A 64 9.27 13.32 -24.80
CA ARG A 64 8.83 12.00 -24.35
C ARG A 64 7.41 12.03 -23.80
#